data_AF-A0ABD4S805-F1
#
_entry.id   AF-A0ABD4S805-F1
#
_cell.length_a   1.000
_cell.length_b   1.000
_cell.length_c   1.000
_cell.angle_alpha   90.00
_cell.angle_beta   90.00
_cell.angle_gamma   90.00
#
_symmetry.space_group_name_H-M   'P 1'
#
loop_
_entity.id
_entity.type
_entity.pdbx_description
1 polymer ?
#
loop_
_entity_poly.entity_id
_entity_poly.type
_entity_poly.pdbx_seq_one_letter_code
_entity_poly.pdbx_strand_id
1 'polypeptide(L)'
;MQFLVAKTFFKKAGVDIPLEIEEKEHFYDTKQIAKKLGLYTMSNKPAFMAVKQIIRKLDIKEDEMKTVLETNGSWTGTVTKYSNKVTEKVKVWLKENNNPISIKGDKKNYYILYKNN
;
A
#
# COMPACT_ATOMS: atom_id res chain seq x y z
N MET A 1 0.86 -20.62 20.17
CA MET A 1 1.15 -19.44 19.32
C MET A 1 2.60 -19.53 18.89
N GLN A 2 2.90 -19.82 17.62
CA GLN A 2 4.17 -19.50 16.94
C GLN A 2 4.10 -20.00 15.48
N PHE A 3 3.76 -19.09 14.55
CA PHE A 3 3.95 -19.26 13.12
C PHE A 3 5.46 -19.16 12.81
N LEU A 4 6.20 -20.26 12.92
CA LEU A 4 7.62 -20.35 12.57
C LEU A 4 7.96 -21.59 11.72
N VAL A 5 6.99 -22.12 10.96
CA VAL A 5 7.15 -23.40 10.24
C VAL A 5 7.44 -23.20 8.73
N ALA A 6 7.54 -21.97 8.23
CA ALA A 6 7.73 -21.74 6.78
C ALA A 6 9.20 -21.59 6.33
N LYS A 7 10.18 -21.50 7.25
CA LYS A 7 11.58 -21.20 6.90
C LYS A 7 12.51 -22.41 6.86
N THR A 8 12.12 -23.56 7.41
CA THR A 8 13.05 -24.68 7.65
C THR A 8 12.96 -25.84 6.66
N PHE A 9 11.86 -26.00 5.93
CA PHE A 9 11.67 -27.20 5.09
C PHE A 9 12.32 -27.12 3.70
N PHE A 10 12.54 -25.93 3.14
CA PHE A 10 12.98 -25.80 1.73
C PHE A 10 14.49 -25.90 1.51
N LYS A 11 15.30 -26.17 2.55
CA LYS A 11 16.77 -26.19 2.43
C LYS A 11 17.37 -27.58 2.15
N LYS A 12 16.55 -28.63 2.05
CA LYS A 12 17.02 -30.04 2.01
C LYS A 12 16.95 -30.74 0.66
N ALA A 13 16.43 -30.09 -0.38
CA ALA A 13 16.54 -30.56 -1.75
C ALA A 13 17.34 -29.52 -2.52
N GLY A 14 18.54 -29.87 -2.97
CA GLY A 14 19.45 -29.00 -3.75
C GLY A 14 18.93 -28.71 -5.15
N VAL A 15 17.70 -28.24 -5.23
CA VAL A 15 17.05 -27.76 -6.44
C VAL A 15 16.99 -26.25 -6.28
N ASP A 16 17.95 -25.56 -6.90
CA ASP A 16 17.79 -24.16 -7.27
C ASP A 16 16.62 -24.10 -8.26
N ILE A 17 15.42 -24.03 -7.72
CA ILE A 17 14.27 -23.56 -8.50
C ILE A 17 14.59 -22.09 -8.69
N PRO A 18 14.88 -21.60 -9.91
CA PRO A 18 14.73 -20.19 -10.15
C PRO A 18 13.27 -19.92 -9.87
N LEU A 19 12.99 -19.39 -8.68
CA LEU A 19 11.79 -18.62 -8.46
C LEU A 19 11.98 -17.41 -9.39
N GLU A 20 11.70 -17.61 -10.68
CA GLU A 20 10.97 -16.61 -11.44
C GLU A 20 9.72 -16.40 -10.60
N ILE A 21 9.87 -15.49 -9.63
CA ILE A 21 8.78 -14.68 -9.17
C ILE A 21 8.41 -13.97 -10.45
N GLU A 22 7.58 -14.62 -11.29
CA GLU A 22 6.73 -13.93 -12.24
C GLU A 22 6.33 -12.68 -11.49
N GLU A 23 6.69 -11.50 -12.02
CA GLU A 23 6.28 -10.23 -11.48
C GLU A 23 4.76 -10.23 -11.54
N LYS A 24 4.13 -10.91 -10.56
CA LYS A 24 2.73 -10.86 -10.23
C LYS A 24 2.58 -9.43 -9.83
N GLU A 25 2.25 -8.64 -10.83
CA GLU A 25 1.84 -7.27 -10.82
C GLU A 25 1.48 -6.89 -9.38
N HIS A 26 2.46 -6.35 -8.64
CA HIS A 26 2.35 -6.33 -7.18
C HIS A 26 1.34 -5.22 -6.86
N PHE A 27 0.12 -5.61 -6.51
CA PHE A 27 -0.89 -4.66 -6.07
C PHE A 27 -0.65 -4.32 -4.61
N TYR A 28 -0.54 -3.03 -4.33
CA TYR A 28 -0.26 -2.46 -3.02
C TYR A 28 -1.54 -1.92 -2.38
N ASP A 29 -1.72 -2.19 -1.09
CA ASP A 29 -2.74 -1.52 -0.30
C ASP A 29 -2.36 -0.06 -0.01
N THR A 30 -3.36 0.79 0.24
CA THR A 30 -3.15 2.18 0.70
C THR A 30 -2.20 2.29 1.90
N LYS A 31 -2.16 1.30 2.78
CA LYS A 31 -1.21 1.22 3.90
C LYS A 31 0.23 1.00 3.43
N GLN A 32 0.43 0.12 2.45
CA GLN A 32 1.76 -0.16 1.89
C GLN A 32 2.26 1.04 1.08
N ILE A 33 1.38 1.68 0.30
CA ILE A 33 1.68 2.92 -0.41
C ILE A 33 2.13 4.01 0.56
N ALA A 34 1.36 4.23 1.64
CA ALA A 34 1.72 5.21 2.66
C ALA A 34 3.12 4.95 3.26
N LYS A 35 3.45 3.69 3.58
CA LYS A 35 4.80 3.32 4.06
C LYS A 35 5.88 3.59 3.02
N LYS A 36 5.65 3.19 1.76
CA LYS A 36 6.61 3.35 0.65
C LYS A 36 6.90 4.81 0.35
N LEU A 37 5.92 5.69 0.56
CA LEU A 37 6.05 7.14 0.41
C LEU A 37 6.49 7.86 1.69
N GLY A 38 6.73 7.15 2.80
CA GLY A 38 7.12 7.77 4.06
C GLY A 38 6.02 8.61 4.72
N LEU A 39 4.74 8.32 4.44
CA LEU A 39 3.59 9.09 4.93
C LEU A 39 3.03 8.48 6.22
N TYR A 40 3.13 9.24 7.30
CA TYR A 40 2.69 8.83 8.63
C TYR A 40 1.72 9.85 9.24
N THR A 41 0.90 9.40 10.19
CA THR A 41 0.08 10.29 11.02
C THR A 41 0.87 10.75 12.24
N MET A 42 0.34 11.72 13.00
CA MET A 42 0.92 12.12 14.31
C MET A 42 1.08 10.95 15.28
N SER A 43 0.22 9.93 15.18
CA SER A 43 0.33 8.70 15.99
C SER A 43 1.35 7.69 15.45
N ASN A 44 2.23 8.11 14.52
CA ASN A 44 3.27 7.27 13.92
C ASN A 44 2.73 6.03 13.17
N LYS A 45 1.48 6.11 12.68
CA LYS A 45 0.85 5.04 11.89
C LYS A 45 0.86 5.45 10.41
N PRO A 46 0.96 4.49 9.46
CA PRO A 46 0.89 4.82 8.04
C PRO A 46 -0.38 5.62 7.72
N ALA A 47 -0.25 6.74 7.01
CA ALA A 47 -1.35 7.64 6.70
C ALA A 47 -2.22 7.13 5.54
N PHE A 48 -2.69 5.88 5.63
CA PHE A 48 -3.46 5.22 4.58
C PHE A 48 -4.77 5.96 4.24
N MET A 49 -5.39 6.63 5.22
CA MET A 49 -6.59 7.44 4.98
C MET A 49 -6.29 8.66 4.12
N ALA A 50 -5.16 9.33 4.34
CA ALA A 50 -4.73 10.47 3.55
C ALA A 50 -4.42 10.04 2.11
N VAL A 51 -3.68 8.93 1.95
CA VAL A 51 -3.43 8.32 0.63
C VAL A 51 -4.74 7.98 -0.07
N LYS A 52 -5.73 7.41 0.63
CA LYS A 52 -7.05 7.14 0.05
C LYS A 52 -7.74 8.42 -0.44
N GLN A 53 -7.61 9.54 0.27
CA GLN A 53 -8.16 10.81 -0.21
C GLN A 53 -7.43 11.33 -1.45
N ILE A 54 -6.10 11.21 -1.50
CA ILE A 54 -5.32 11.60 -2.68
C ILE A 54 -5.73 10.75 -3.89
N ILE A 55 -5.82 9.42 -3.71
CA ILE A 55 -6.29 8.49 -4.73
C ILE A 55 -7.69 8.83 -5.22
N ARG A 56 -8.59 9.33 -4.36
CA ARG A 56 -9.93 9.78 -4.77
C ARG A 56 -9.95 11.12 -5.51
N LYS A 57 -8.92 11.95 -5.33
CA LYS A 57 -8.71 13.19 -6.10
C LYS A 57 -8.02 12.92 -7.43
N LEU A 58 -7.26 11.82 -7.49
CA LEU A 58 -6.67 11.31 -8.71
C LEU A 58 -7.72 10.52 -9.48
N ASP A 59 -7.77 10.72 -10.79
CA ASP A 59 -8.56 9.86 -11.66
C ASP A 59 -7.79 8.54 -11.87
N ILE A 60 -8.09 7.55 -11.03
CA ILE A 60 -7.52 6.20 -11.12
C ILE A 60 -8.49 5.33 -11.91
N LYS A 61 -8.01 4.76 -13.02
CA LYS A 61 -8.81 3.86 -13.83
C LYS A 61 -9.07 2.57 -13.07
N GLU A 62 -10.22 1.94 -13.32
CA GLU A 62 -10.54 0.64 -12.73
C GLU A 62 -9.51 -0.43 -13.13
N ASP A 63 -8.87 -0.29 -14.29
CA ASP A 63 -7.79 -1.17 -14.74
C ASP A 63 -6.54 -1.10 -13.83
N GLU A 64 -6.35 0.00 -13.10
CA GLU A 64 -5.21 0.24 -12.22
C GLU A 64 -5.47 -0.16 -10.76
N MET A 65 -6.71 -0.57 -10.44
CA MET A 65 -7.11 -1.05 -9.12
C MET A 65 -7.82 -2.39 -9.19
N LYS A 66 -7.36 -3.37 -8.41
CA LYS A 66 -8.05 -4.64 -8.25
C LYS A 66 -8.79 -4.66 -6.93
N THR A 67 -10.09 -4.82 -7.01
CA THR A 67 -10.94 -5.08 -5.84
C THR A 67 -10.96 -6.58 -5.61
N VAL A 68 -10.35 -7.03 -4.53
CA VAL A 68 -10.28 -8.45 -4.16
C VAL A 68 -11.02 -8.69 -2.87
N LEU A 69 -11.70 -9.84 -2.78
CA LEU A 69 -12.24 -10.30 -1.52
C LEU A 69 -11.10 -10.95 -0.72
N GLU A 70 -10.75 -10.37 0.42
CA GLU A 70 -9.70 -10.89 1.29
C GLU A 70 -10.30 -11.40 2.59
N THR A 71 -9.92 -12.62 2.96
CA THR A 71 -10.30 -13.24 4.22
C THR A 71 -9.07 -13.30 5.11
N ASN A 72 -9.09 -12.58 6.23
CA ASN A 72 -8.02 -12.57 7.22
C ASN A 72 -8.58 -13.02 8.58
N GLY A 73 -8.37 -14.30 8.91
CA GLY A 73 -8.96 -14.93 10.10
C GLY A 73 -10.48 -14.99 10.00
N SER A 74 -11.18 -14.44 11.01
CA SER A 74 -12.65 -14.36 11.02
C SER A 74 -13.21 -13.15 10.28
N TRP A 75 -12.35 -12.28 9.73
CA TRP A 75 -12.78 -11.10 8.98
C TRP A 75 -12.68 -11.34 7.48
N THR A 76 -13.81 -11.27 6.80
CA THR A 76 -13.90 -11.27 5.34
C THR A 76 -14.31 -9.88 4.89
N GLY A 77 -13.51 -9.27 4.02
CA GLY A 77 -13.80 -7.94 3.53
C GLY A 77 -13.27 -7.69 2.13
N THR A 78 -13.91 -6.76 1.44
CA THR A 78 -13.46 -6.31 0.13
C THR A 78 -12.32 -5.31 0.31
N VAL A 79 -11.15 -5.62 -0.25
CA VAL A 79 -9.96 -4.79 -0.21
C VAL A 79 -9.58 -4.36 -1.61
N THR A 80 -9.47 -3.04 -1.82
CA THR A 80 -8.96 -2.48 -3.08
C THR A 80 -7.45 -2.38 -3.02
N LYS A 81 -6.78 -3.09 -3.93
CA LYS A 81 -5.33 -3.06 -4.12
C LYS A 81 -5.00 -2.27 -5.38
N TYR A 82 -3.92 -1.53 -5.35
CA TYR A 82 -3.54 -0.58 -6.41
C TYR A 82 -2.22 -0.95 -7.05
N SER A 83 -2.09 -0.77 -8.36
CA SER A 83 -0.83 -1.01 -9.05
C SER A 83 0.28 -0.03 -8.60
N ASN A 84 1.53 -0.35 -8.93
CA ASN A 84 2.66 0.56 -8.66
C ASN A 84 2.49 1.93 -9.35
N LYS A 85 1.82 1.99 -10.51
CA LYS A 85 1.51 3.25 -11.22
C LYS A 85 0.74 4.23 -10.34
N VAL A 86 -0.24 3.73 -9.57
CA VAL A 86 -1.02 4.55 -8.63
C VAL A 86 -0.11 5.12 -7.53
N THR A 87 0.86 4.35 -7.05
CA THR A 87 1.83 4.82 -6.05
C THR A 87 2.64 6.00 -6.59
N GLU A 88 3.09 5.91 -7.84
CA GLU A 88 3.81 7.00 -8.50
C GLU A 88 2.94 8.21 -8.73
N LYS A 89 1.69 8.04 -9.19
CA LYS A 89 0.72 9.14 -9.32
C LYS A 89 0.51 9.88 -8.00
N VAL A 90 0.37 9.15 -6.89
CA VAL A 90 0.26 9.76 -5.54
C VAL A 90 1.53 10.55 -5.19
N LYS A 91 2.71 10.01 -5.50
CA LYS A 91 3.99 10.70 -5.27
C LYS A 91 4.12 11.99 -6.09
N VAL A 92 3.73 11.95 -7.37
CA VAL A 92 3.72 13.12 -8.26
C VAL A 92 2.74 14.17 -7.73
N TRP A 93 1.52 13.75 -7.39
CA TRP A 93 0.51 14.64 -6.82
C TRP A 93 1.01 15.34 -5.56
N LEU A 94 1.70 14.63 -4.66
CA LEU A 94 2.28 15.23 -3.46
C LEU A 94 3.30 16.32 -3.82
N LYS A 95 4.20 16.06 -4.78
CA LYS A 95 5.19 17.04 -5.25
C LYS A 95 4.54 18.26 -5.89
N GLU A 96 3.55 18.06 -6.76
CA GLU A 96 2.82 19.14 -7.43
C GLU A 96 2.07 20.05 -6.44
N ASN A 97 1.61 19.47 -5.32
CA ASN A 97 0.92 20.21 -4.25
C ASN A 97 1.89 20.76 -3.18
N ASN A 98 3.20 20.84 -3.46
CA ASN A 98 4.23 21.31 -2.54
C ASN A 98 4.32 20.48 -1.23
N ASN A 99 4.12 19.17 -1.32
CA ASN A 99 4.14 18.22 -0.19
C ASN A 99 3.25 18.70 0.98
N PRO A 100 1.92 18.78 0.77
CA PRO A 100 1.02 19.31 1.78
C PRO A 100 1.07 18.45 3.04
N ILE A 101 1.12 19.07 4.21
CA ILE A 101 1.05 18.36 5.50
C ILE A 101 -0.40 18.08 5.94
N SER A 102 -1.38 18.65 5.24
CA SER A 102 -2.81 18.49 5.51
C SER A 102 -3.55 18.17 4.22
N ILE A 103 -4.06 16.95 4.12
CA ILE A 103 -4.88 16.49 3.01
C ILE A 103 -6.35 16.73 3.36
N LYS A 104 -6.99 17.67 2.67
CA LYS A 104 -8.44 17.89 2.79
C LYS A 104 -9.20 16.69 2.23
N GLY A 105 -9.86 15.94 3.10
CA GLY A 105 -10.83 14.90 2.74
C GLY A 105 -12.26 15.40 2.83
N ASP A 106 -13.22 14.54 2.47
CA ASP A 106 -14.66 14.91 2.41
C ASP A 106 -15.22 15.37 3.76
N LYS A 107 -14.86 14.67 4.85
CA LYS A 107 -15.42 14.91 6.20
C LYS A 107 -14.47 15.65 7.14
N LYS A 108 -13.16 15.55 6.90
CA LYS A 108 -12.12 16.15 7.76
C LYS A 108 -10.78 16.25 7.04
N ASN A 109 -9.91 17.07 7.58
CA ASN A 109 -8.52 17.18 7.15
C ASN A 109 -7.69 16.04 7.78
N TYR A 110 -6.84 15.43 6.96
CA TYR A 110 -5.92 14.38 7.36
C TYR A 110 -4.51 14.94 7.40
N TYR A 111 -3.95 15.06 8.60
CA TYR A 111 -2.57 15.50 8.78
C TYR A 111 -1.60 14.36 8.49
N ILE A 112 -0.60 14.64 7.66
CA ILE A 112 0.48 13.74 7.28
C ILE A 112 1.83 14.31 7.68
N LEU A 113 2.70 13.42 8.12
CA LEU A 113 4.08 13.65 8.47
C LEU A 113 4.93 12.85 7.48
N TYR A 114 5.87 13.56 6.85
CA TYR A 114 6.86 12.95 5.98
C TYR A 114 8.00 12.44 6.84
N LYS A 115 8.25 11.13 6.79
CA LYS A 115 9.44 10.52 7.34
C LYS A 115 10.36 10.16 6.19
N ASN A 116 11.49 10.85 6.12
CA ASN A 116 12.62 10.33 5.34
C ASN A 116 13.11 9.08 6.08
N ASN A 117 13.06 7.94 5.39
CA ASN A 117 13.77 6.74 5.79
C ASN A 117 15.22 6.83 5.35
#